data_AF-A0A179G7J6-F1
#
_entry.id   AF-A0A179G7J6-F1
#
_cell.length_a   1.000
_cell.length_b   1.000
_cell.length_c   1.000
_cell.angle_alpha   90.00
_cell.angle_beta   90.00
_cell.angle_gamma   90.00
#
_symmetry.space_group_name_H-M   'P 1'
#
loop_
_entity.id
_entity.type
_entity.pdbx_description
1 polymer ?
#
loop_
_entity_poly.entity_id
_entity_poly.type
_entity_poly.pdbx_seq_one_letter_code
_entity_poly.pdbx_strand_id
1 'polypeptide(L)'
;MEKLQLQVRTTEGEPTIKSRNRVLFHLKHPKKGEMCMFPYQAESQSRQTLGNMGIERSDAVFKTGRRFRFVPAKWGADRRLRKEGKQVLFEAAENTGHRRNGVVWEWRNGDGELVARELFRDGELSLGVTAAMTARERDALVAAWYLRIWWIRGEETYERPKFRDESGVALQEWTAC
;
A
#
# COMPACT_ATOMS: atom_id res chain seq x y z
N MET A 1 -10.19 1.06 5.25
CA MET A 1 -10.49 0.21 4.08
C MET A 1 -11.61 -0.75 4.45
N GLU A 2 -12.73 -0.63 3.76
CA GLU A 2 -13.89 -1.48 3.93
C GLU A 2 -14.03 -2.44 2.74
N LYS A 3 -14.57 -3.62 2.99
CA LYS A 3 -14.94 -4.58 1.96
C LYS A 3 -16.44 -4.83 2.04
N LEU A 4 -17.10 -4.69 0.90
CA LEU A 4 -18.47 -5.13 0.71
C LEU A 4 -18.46 -6.64 0.44
N GLN A 5 -19.05 -7.42 1.35
CA GLN A 5 -19.28 -8.85 1.12
C GLN A 5 -20.74 -9.07 0.71
N LEU A 6 -20.94 -9.70 -0.44
CA LEU A 6 -22.27 -10.12 -0.90
C LEU A 6 -22.43 -11.60 -0.57
N GLN A 7 -23.44 -11.93 0.23
CA GLN A 7 -23.85 -13.30 0.47
C GLN A 7 -25.15 -13.55 -0.28
N VAL A 8 -25.10 -14.41 -1.29
CA VAL A 8 -26.29 -14.88 -2.01
C VAL A 8 -26.79 -16.14 -1.29
N ARG A 9 -28.02 -16.11 -0.79
CA ARG A 9 -28.69 -17.32 -0.28
C ARG A 9 -29.84 -17.67 -1.21
N THR A 10 -29.80 -18.86 -1.76
CA THR A 10 -30.92 -19.49 -2.47
C THR A 10 -31.68 -20.36 -1.49
N THR A 11 -32.80 -19.85 -0.98
CA THR A 11 -33.86 -20.65 -0.37
C THR A 11 -35.01 -20.68 -1.36
N GLU A 12 -35.57 -21.88 -1.60
CA GLU A 12 -36.64 -22.20 -2.56
C GLU A 12 -37.47 -21.00 -3.03
N GLY A 13 -37.11 -20.45 -4.20
CA GLY A 13 -37.90 -19.43 -4.89
C GLY A 13 -37.15 -18.16 -5.27
N GLU A 14 -36.42 -17.51 -4.35
CA GLU A 14 -35.75 -16.24 -4.66
C GLU A 14 -34.33 -16.09 -4.07
N PRO A 15 -33.33 -15.67 -4.87
CA PRO A 15 -31.99 -15.38 -4.38
C PRO A 15 -32.02 -14.10 -3.53
N THR A 16 -31.84 -14.25 -2.22
CA THR A 16 -31.68 -13.09 -1.33
C THR A 16 -30.21 -12.67 -1.27
N ILE A 17 -29.93 -11.44 -1.70
CA ILE A 17 -28.59 -10.83 -1.62
C ILE A 17 -28.52 -10.04 -0.32
N LYS A 18 -27.71 -10.53 0.64
CA LYS A 18 -27.36 -9.75 1.84
C LYS A 18 -25.97 -9.15 1.67
N SER A 19 -25.90 -7.82 1.70
CA SER A 19 -24.63 -7.10 1.76
C SER A 19 -24.20 -6.87 3.21
N ARG A 20 -22.92 -7.06 3.50
CA ARG A 20 -22.32 -6.68 4.79
C ARG A 20 -21.05 -5.90 4.55
N ASN A 21 -21.01 -4.66 5.04
CA ASN A 21 -19.77 -3.90 5.11
C ASN A 21 -18.92 -4.41 6.27
N ARG A 22 -17.64 -4.65 5.97
CA ARG A 22 -16.66 -5.02 6.98
C ARG A 22 -15.40 -4.20 6.82
N VAL A 23 -15.03 -3.51 7.89
CA VAL A 23 -13.73 -2.88 7.99
C VAL A 23 -12.66 -3.97 8.09
N LEU A 24 -11.71 -3.99 7.15
CA LEU A 24 -10.61 -4.95 7.17
C LEU A 24 -9.36 -4.34 7.77
N PHE A 25 -9.04 -3.13 7.32
CA PHE A 25 -7.83 -2.42 7.72
C PHE A 25 -8.13 -0.95 8.00
N HIS A 26 -7.54 -0.43 9.08
CA HIS A 26 -7.35 1.00 9.26
C HIS A 26 -5.99 1.37 8.67
N LEU A 27 -6.01 2.17 7.60
CA LEU A 27 -4.79 2.72 7.02
C LEU A 27 -4.42 3.95 7.84
N LYS A 28 -3.18 4.03 8.32
CA LYS A 28 -2.69 5.16 9.11
C LYS A 28 -1.37 5.70 8.56
N HIS A 29 -1.22 7.01 8.69
CA HIS A 29 0.03 7.75 8.55
C HIS A 29 0.32 8.36 9.93
N PRO A 30 1.26 7.79 10.71
CA PRO A 30 1.62 8.32 12.01
C PRO A 30 2.10 9.78 11.92
N LYS A 31 1.73 10.63 12.88
CA LYS A 31 2.09 12.05 12.86
C LYS A 31 3.58 12.24 13.18
N LYS A 32 4.21 13.27 12.60
CA LYS A 32 5.60 13.67 12.95
C LYS A 32 5.73 13.82 14.47
N GLY A 33 6.67 13.09 15.07
CA GLY A 33 6.90 13.04 16.53
C GLY A 33 6.46 11.72 17.18
N GLU A 34 5.55 10.98 16.55
CA GLU A 34 5.39 9.56 16.84
C GLU A 34 6.60 8.85 16.21
N MET A 35 7.59 8.45 17.02
CA MET A 35 8.76 7.65 16.56
C MET A 35 8.29 6.27 16.09
N CYS A 36 7.60 6.24 14.97
CA CYS A 36 7.00 5.08 14.35
C CYS A 36 7.96 4.45 13.36
N MET A 37 7.99 3.12 13.34
CA MET A 37 8.88 2.36 12.46
C MET A 37 8.45 2.44 10.98
N PHE A 38 7.17 2.69 10.73
CA PHE A 38 6.61 2.76 9.38
C PHE A 38 5.96 4.13 9.14
N PRO A 39 6.29 4.81 8.02
CA PRO A 39 5.66 6.07 7.66
C PRO A 39 4.18 5.91 7.29
N TYR A 40 3.81 4.76 6.75
CA TYR A 40 2.42 4.38 6.56
C TYR A 40 2.24 2.92 6.98
N GLN A 41 1.07 2.60 7.55
CA GLN A 41 0.78 1.27 8.08
C GLN A 41 -0.69 0.90 7.88
N ALA A 42 -0.97 -0.39 7.76
CA ALA A 42 -2.31 -0.94 7.77
C ALA A 42 -2.52 -1.79 9.02
N GLU A 43 -3.44 -1.37 9.88
CA GLU A 43 -3.82 -2.06 11.09
C GLU A 43 -5.04 -2.95 10.85
N SER A 44 -4.89 -4.25 11.07
CA SER A 44 -5.97 -5.20 10.93
C SER A 44 -7.07 -4.96 11.96
N GLN A 45 -8.32 -4.92 11.49
CA GLN A 45 -9.53 -4.86 12.32
C GLN A 45 -10.24 -6.22 12.38
N SER A 46 -9.62 -7.27 11.82
CA SER A 46 -10.29 -8.53 11.53
C SER A 46 -9.31 -9.71 11.57
N ARG A 47 -9.69 -10.80 12.25
CA ARG A 47 -8.92 -12.06 12.27
C ARG A 47 -8.81 -12.75 10.90
N GLN A 48 -9.58 -12.29 9.91
CA GLN A 48 -9.57 -12.83 8.54
C GLN A 48 -8.57 -12.11 7.63
N THR A 49 -7.73 -11.19 8.13
CA THR A 49 -6.65 -10.58 7.34
C THR A 49 -5.33 -11.29 7.62
N LEU A 50 -4.25 -10.94 6.90
CA LEU A 50 -2.89 -11.44 7.18
C LEU A 50 -2.22 -10.78 8.41
N GLY A 51 -2.93 -9.98 9.19
CA GLY A 51 -2.35 -9.22 10.31
C GLY A 51 -2.05 -7.78 9.92
N ASN A 52 -1.31 -7.05 10.76
CA ASN A 52 -0.91 -5.68 10.43
C ASN A 52 0.26 -5.70 9.46
N MET A 53 0.42 -4.61 8.69
CA MET A 53 1.57 -4.46 7.80
C MET A 53 2.08 -3.03 7.77
N GLY A 54 3.37 -2.89 7.53
CA GLY A 54 4.04 -1.63 7.24
C GLY A 54 4.54 -1.58 5.81
N ILE A 55 4.71 -0.36 5.28
CA ILE A 55 5.38 -0.11 4.00
C ILE A 55 6.77 0.49 4.26
N GLU A 56 7.76 -0.02 3.53
CA GLU A 56 9.14 0.45 3.53
C GLU A 56 9.54 0.76 2.09
N ARG A 57 10.23 1.88 1.86
CA ARG A 57 10.88 2.15 0.57
C ARG A 57 12.16 1.31 0.48
N SER A 58 12.34 0.61 -0.63
CA SER A 58 13.50 -0.23 -0.88
C SER A 58 14.36 0.43 -1.96
N ASP A 59 15.21 1.36 -1.55
CA ASP A 59 16.19 1.97 -2.45
C ASP A 59 17.29 0.94 -2.76
N ALA A 60 17.23 0.36 -3.95
CA ALA A 60 18.33 -0.44 -4.46
C ALA A 60 19.28 0.48 -5.22
N VAL A 61 20.49 0.67 -4.68
CA VAL A 61 21.58 1.51 -5.21
C VAL A 61 21.90 1.25 -6.71
N PHE A 62 21.46 0.11 -7.25
CA PHE A 62 21.77 -0.33 -8.62
C PHE A 62 20.54 -0.65 -9.50
N LYS A 63 19.29 -0.40 -9.05
CA LYS A 63 18.09 -0.65 -9.88
C LYS A 63 17.41 0.67 -10.25
N THR A 64 17.11 0.85 -11.54
CA THR A 64 16.33 1.98 -12.03
C THR A 64 14.86 1.85 -11.62
N GLY A 65 14.32 2.83 -10.90
CA GLY A 65 12.90 2.92 -10.52
C GLY A 65 12.63 2.69 -9.05
N ARG A 66 11.49 3.21 -8.58
CA ARG A 66 11.07 3.10 -7.18
C ARG A 66 10.63 1.68 -6.84
N ARG A 67 10.87 1.27 -5.60
CA ARG A 67 10.41 -0.01 -5.05
C ARG A 67 9.89 0.15 -3.64
N PHE A 68 8.83 -0.58 -3.33
CA PHE A 68 8.23 -0.62 -2.00
C PHE A 68 8.13 -2.07 -1.53
N ARG A 69 8.43 -2.31 -0.25
CA ARG A 69 8.21 -3.59 0.41
C ARG A 69 7.13 -3.45 1.45
N PHE A 70 6.30 -4.47 1.54
CA PHE A 70 5.23 -4.58 2.52
C PHE A 70 5.58 -5.72 3.46
N VAL A 71 5.70 -5.42 4.74
CA VAL A 71 6.23 -6.36 5.73
C VAL A 71 5.19 -6.59 6.84
N PRO A 72 5.12 -7.81 7.40
CA PRO A 72 4.26 -8.07 8.56
C PRO A 72 4.67 -7.17 9.73
N ALA A 73 3.67 -6.74 10.51
CA ALA A 73 3.89 -5.89 11.66
C ALA A 73 3.09 -6.36 12.88
N LYS A 74 3.71 -6.27 14.05
CA LYS A 74 3.11 -6.62 15.34
C LYS A 74 3.20 -5.48 16.33
N TRP A 75 2.25 -5.42 17.26
CA TRP A 75 2.28 -4.45 18.34
C TRP A 75 3.39 -4.81 19.34
N GLY A 76 4.27 -3.86 19.61
CA GLY A 76 5.20 -3.90 20.73
C GLY A 76 4.52 -3.49 22.04
N ALA A 77 5.23 -3.71 23.16
CA ALA A 77 4.79 -3.28 24.48
C ALA A 77 4.59 -1.75 24.59
N ASP A 78 5.28 -1.00 23.74
CA ASP A 78 5.19 0.46 23.58
C ASP A 78 3.96 0.91 22.77
N ARG A 79 3.05 0.00 22.42
CA ARG A 79 1.91 0.25 21.52
C ARG A 79 2.36 0.85 20.18
N ARG A 80 3.47 0.37 19.65
CA ARG A 80 3.96 0.71 18.30
C ARG A 80 4.00 -0.53 17.42
N LEU A 81 3.65 -0.37 16.14
CA LEU A 81 3.84 -1.44 15.18
C LEU A 81 5.33 -1.56 14.85
N ARG A 82 5.85 -2.77 15.03
CA ARG A 82 7.23 -3.14 14.68
C ARG A 82 7.21 -4.24 13.65
N LYS A 83 8.22 -4.21 12.78
CA LYS A 83 8.47 -5.26 11.80
C LYS A 83 8.52 -6.62 12.48
N GLU A 84 7.73 -7.54 11.98
CA GLU A 84 7.71 -8.91 12.45
C GLU A 84 8.58 -9.77 11.53
N GLY A 85 9.80 -10.06 11.99
CA GLY A 85 10.76 -10.88 11.26
C GLY A 85 11.35 -10.19 10.03
N LYS A 86 11.84 -11.01 9.09
CA LYS A 86 12.42 -10.56 7.82
C LYS A 86 11.53 -10.84 6.62
N GLN A 87 10.34 -11.40 6.85
CA GLN A 87 9.43 -11.79 5.78
C GLN A 87 8.88 -10.55 5.05
N VAL A 88 8.74 -10.68 3.73
CA VAL A 88 8.05 -9.73 2.87
C VAL A 88 6.72 -10.35 2.48
N LEU A 89 5.64 -9.61 2.66
CA LEU A 89 4.31 -10.02 2.19
C LEU A 89 4.19 -9.76 0.69
N PHE A 90 4.54 -8.53 0.30
CA PHE A 90 4.51 -8.10 -1.09
C PHE A 90 5.66 -7.14 -1.40
N GLU A 91 6.04 -7.10 -2.67
CA GLU A 91 6.94 -6.10 -3.21
C GLU A 91 6.29 -5.44 -4.43
N ALA A 92 6.29 -4.11 -4.48
CA ALA A 92 5.87 -3.34 -5.63
C ALA A 92 7.10 -2.70 -6.28
N ALA A 93 7.27 -2.93 -7.59
CA ALA A 93 8.35 -2.34 -8.37
C ALA A 93 7.78 -1.48 -9.50
N GLU A 94 8.30 -0.26 -9.62
CA GLU A 94 7.92 0.65 -10.69
C GLU A 94 8.39 0.08 -12.03
N ASN A 95 7.49 0.02 -13.00
CA ASN A 95 7.83 -0.39 -14.36
C ASN A 95 8.43 0.80 -15.10
N THR A 96 9.76 0.91 -15.09
CA THR A 96 10.52 2.00 -15.73
C THR A 96 10.81 1.77 -17.22
N GLY A 97 10.47 0.59 -17.75
CA GLY A 97 10.49 0.38 -19.20
C GLY A 97 9.45 1.25 -19.92
N HIS A 98 9.47 1.27 -21.25
CA HIS A 98 8.33 1.79 -22.00
C HIS A 98 7.07 1.10 -21.47
N ARG A 99 6.09 1.89 -20.99
CA ARG A 99 4.81 1.46 -20.40
C ARG A 99 3.96 0.68 -21.40
N ARG A 100 4.50 -0.40 -21.95
CA ARG A 100 3.83 -1.31 -22.88
C ARG A 100 2.60 -1.81 -22.12
N ASN A 101 1.44 -1.58 -22.73
CA ASN A 101 0.15 -2.02 -22.23
C ASN A 101 -0.37 -1.30 -20.97
N GLY A 102 0.20 -0.14 -20.63
CA GLY A 102 -0.27 0.69 -19.50
C GLY A 102 0.11 0.17 -18.11
N VAL A 103 1.02 -0.81 -18.01
CA VAL A 103 1.51 -1.33 -16.72
C VAL A 103 2.47 -0.33 -16.10
N VAL A 104 2.13 0.18 -14.92
CA VAL A 104 2.93 1.17 -14.16
C VAL A 104 3.67 0.55 -12.98
N TRP A 105 3.13 -0.52 -12.37
CA TRP A 105 3.80 -1.25 -11.29
C TRP A 105 3.60 -2.76 -11.44
N GLU A 106 4.62 -3.52 -11.07
CA GLU A 106 4.54 -4.97 -10.90
C GLU A 106 4.54 -5.33 -9.42
N TRP A 107 3.65 -6.24 -9.04
CA TRP A 107 3.47 -6.68 -7.66
C TRP A 107 3.86 -8.14 -7.51
N ARG A 108 4.76 -8.43 -6.59
CA ARG A 108 5.26 -9.77 -6.29
C ARG A 108 4.94 -10.18 -4.85
N ASN A 109 4.75 -11.47 -4.59
CA ASN A 109 4.62 -12.02 -3.23
C ASN A 109 6.01 -12.19 -2.56
N GLY A 110 6.01 -12.70 -1.32
CA GLY A 110 7.24 -12.97 -0.56
C GLY A 110 8.19 -13.97 -1.21
N ASP A 111 7.66 -14.86 -2.06
CA ASP A 111 8.43 -15.86 -2.83
C ASP A 111 8.97 -15.28 -4.15
N GLY A 112 8.63 -14.02 -4.46
CA GLY A 112 9.07 -13.33 -5.68
C GLY A 112 8.20 -13.61 -6.90
N GLU A 113 7.08 -14.31 -6.76
CA GLU A 113 6.15 -14.61 -7.85
C GLU A 113 5.29 -13.39 -8.19
N LEU A 114 5.00 -13.17 -9.48
CA LEU A 114 4.16 -12.06 -9.92
C LEU A 114 2.68 -12.33 -9.60
N VAL A 115 2.12 -11.56 -8.68
CA VAL A 115 0.74 -11.73 -8.20
C VAL A 115 -0.23 -10.69 -8.73
N ALA A 116 0.25 -9.51 -9.11
CA ALA A 116 -0.59 -8.50 -9.74
C ALA A 116 0.20 -7.51 -10.60
N ARG A 117 -0.53 -6.79 -11.46
CA ARG A 117 -0.03 -5.63 -12.20
C ARG A 117 -0.93 -4.44 -11.95
N GLU A 118 -0.31 -3.30 -11.71
CA GLU A 118 -1.01 -2.03 -11.67
C GLU A 118 -1.04 -1.41 -13.05
N LEU A 119 -2.25 -1.04 -13.48
CA LEU A 119 -2.53 -0.50 -14.79
C LEU A 119 -3.00 0.93 -14.64
N PHE A 120 -2.47 1.82 -15.48
CA PHE A 120 -3.00 3.16 -15.67
C PHE A 120 -3.49 3.28 -17.11
N ARG A 121 -4.81 3.36 -17.28
CA ARG A 121 -5.50 3.44 -18.57
C ARG A 121 -6.66 4.40 -18.45
N ASP A 122 -6.85 5.26 -19.44
CA ASP A 122 -7.99 6.18 -19.52
C ASP A 122 -8.19 7.06 -18.27
N GLY A 123 -7.08 7.42 -17.61
CA GLY A 123 -7.10 8.23 -16.38
C GLY A 123 -7.43 7.45 -15.10
N GLU A 124 -7.72 6.15 -15.20
CA GLU A 124 -8.04 5.28 -14.08
C GLU A 124 -6.87 4.38 -13.68
N LEU A 125 -6.66 4.24 -12.37
CA LEU A 125 -5.69 3.35 -11.78
C LEU A 125 -6.38 2.07 -11.30
N SER A 126 -5.97 0.92 -11.81
CA SER A 126 -6.54 -0.38 -11.44
C SER A 126 -5.45 -1.40 -11.07
N LEU A 127 -5.80 -2.37 -10.23
CA LEU A 127 -4.93 -3.47 -9.83
C LEU A 127 -5.47 -4.79 -10.39
N GLY A 128 -4.81 -5.32 -11.42
CA GLY A 128 -5.14 -6.62 -12.02
C GLY A 128 -4.40 -7.75 -11.31
N VAL A 129 -5.12 -8.63 -10.61
CA VAL A 129 -4.55 -9.82 -9.98
C VAL A 129 -4.26 -10.87 -11.05
N THR A 130 -3.01 -11.36 -11.10
CA THR A 130 -2.52 -12.28 -12.14
C THR A 130 -2.27 -13.70 -11.63
N ALA A 131 -2.33 -13.92 -10.32
CA ALA A 131 -2.13 -15.22 -9.70
C ALA A 131 -3.34 -15.62 -8.85
N ALA A 132 -3.52 -16.93 -8.63
CA ALA A 132 -4.48 -17.42 -7.67
C ALA A 132 -4.08 -16.97 -6.26
N MET A 133 -5.03 -16.39 -5.52
CA MET A 133 -4.82 -15.89 -4.16
C MET A 133 -6.02 -16.20 -3.29
N THR A 134 -5.76 -16.55 -2.04
CA THR A 134 -6.79 -16.62 -1.01
C THR A 134 -7.45 -15.26 -0.81
N ALA A 135 -8.65 -15.24 -0.24
CA ALA A 135 -9.32 -13.98 0.09
C ALA A 135 -8.47 -13.10 1.03
N ARG A 136 -7.75 -13.72 1.97
CA ARG A 136 -6.91 -13.01 2.96
C ARG A 136 -5.74 -12.30 2.30
N GLU A 137 -5.05 -12.98 1.39
CA GLU A 137 -3.92 -12.42 0.65
C GLU A 137 -4.37 -11.32 -0.29
N ARG A 138 -5.49 -11.51 -1.00
CA ARG A 138 -6.05 -10.49 -1.89
C ARG A 138 -6.43 -9.22 -1.14
N ASP A 139 -7.08 -9.37 0.02
CA ASP A 139 -7.47 -8.23 0.85
C ASP A 139 -6.23 -7.49 1.40
N ALA A 140 -5.17 -8.22 1.76
CA ALA A 140 -3.90 -7.64 2.18
C ALA A 140 -3.16 -6.95 1.01
N LEU A 141 -3.19 -7.53 -0.19
CA LEU A 141 -2.61 -6.93 -1.39
C LEU A 141 -3.29 -5.61 -1.73
N VAL A 142 -4.62 -5.53 -1.64
CA VAL A 142 -5.35 -4.28 -1.88
C VAL A 142 -5.01 -3.23 -0.81
N ALA A 143 -4.87 -3.62 0.45
CA ALA A 143 -4.41 -2.69 1.50
C ALA A 143 -3.00 -2.17 1.20
N ALA A 144 -2.07 -3.04 0.80
CA ALA A 144 -0.73 -2.67 0.37
C ALA A 144 -0.74 -1.70 -0.83
N TRP A 145 -1.59 -1.96 -1.82
CA TRP A 145 -1.81 -1.08 -2.97
C TRP A 145 -2.23 0.33 -2.54
N TYR A 146 -3.21 0.46 -1.64
CA TYR A 146 -3.60 1.75 -1.10
C TYR A 146 -2.48 2.46 -0.32
N LEU A 147 -1.71 1.73 0.50
CA LEU A 147 -0.56 2.32 1.21
C LEU A 147 0.46 2.91 0.23
N ARG A 148 0.74 2.23 -0.88
CA ARG A 148 1.64 2.71 -1.94
C ARG A 148 1.12 3.97 -2.62
N ILE A 149 -0.18 4.03 -2.94
CA ILE A 149 -0.84 5.25 -3.48
C ILE A 149 -0.68 6.40 -2.51
N TRP A 150 -0.96 6.13 -1.23
CA TRP A 150 -0.90 7.16 -0.20
C TRP A 150 0.52 7.67 0.00
N TRP A 151 1.52 6.78 -0.01
CA TRP A 151 2.92 7.17 0.07
C TRP A 151 3.31 8.15 -1.05
N ILE A 152 3.08 7.77 -2.31
CA ILE A 152 3.48 8.59 -3.47
C ILE A 152 2.75 9.94 -3.44
N ARG A 153 1.44 9.95 -3.15
CA ARG A 153 0.67 11.20 -3.03
C ARG A 153 1.16 12.08 -1.88
N GLY A 154 1.58 11.46 -0.78
CA GLY A 154 2.22 12.15 0.33
C GLY A 154 3.50 12.84 -0.10
N GLU A 155 4.42 12.12 -0.75
CA GLU A 155 5.67 12.67 -1.29
C GLU A 155 5.39 13.85 -2.25
N GLU A 156 4.46 13.71 -3.20
CA GLU A 156 4.09 14.78 -4.15
C GLU A 156 3.53 16.04 -3.46
N THR A 157 2.89 15.88 -2.30
CA THR A 157 2.35 17.00 -1.52
C THR A 157 3.43 17.67 -0.66
N TYR A 158 4.42 16.92 -0.17
CA TYR A 158 5.55 17.46 0.59
C TYR A 158 6.61 18.13 -0.30
N GLU A 159 6.74 17.73 -1.57
CA GLU A 159 7.64 18.37 -2.55
C GLU A 159 7.10 19.71 -3.12
N ARG A 160 5.98 20.23 -2.61
CA ARG A 160 5.55 21.62 -2.86
C ARG A 160 5.46 22.44 -1.58
N PRO A 161 6.53 23.19 -1.29
CA PRO A 161 6.43 24.61 -1.19
C PRO A 161 7.03 25.19 -2.47
N LYS A 162 6.19 25.48 -3.47
CA LYS A 162 6.55 26.48 -4.46
C LYS A 162 6.46 27.84 -3.77
N PHE A 163 7.36 28.14 -2.84
CA PHE A 163 7.67 29.53 -2.53
C PHE A 163 8.53 30.04 -3.67
N ARG A 164 7.85 30.57 -4.68
CA ARG A 164 8.43 31.56 -5.58
C ARG A 164 7.79 32.86 -5.15
N ASP A 165 8.40 33.53 -4.18
CA ASP A 165 8.21 34.95 -4.03
C ASP A 165 8.97 35.65 -5.16
N GLU A 166 8.48 36.79 -5.60
CA GLU A 166 9.04 37.57 -6.71
C GLU A 166 10.38 38.25 -6.35
N SER A 167 10.96 37.93 -5.19
CA SER A 167 12.11 38.62 -4.60
C SER A 167 13.46 37.93 -4.82
N GLY A 168 13.50 36.69 -5.31
CA GLY A 168 14.78 36.07 -5.75
C GLY A 168 15.87 35.92 -4.67
N VAL A 169 15.51 35.74 -3.40
CA VAL A 169 16.51 35.48 -2.34
C VAL A 169 16.32 34.07 -1.78
N ALA A 170 17.31 33.21 -2.01
CA ALA A 170 17.38 31.89 -1.40
C ALA A 170 17.72 32.01 0.08
N LEU A 171 16.79 31.65 0.96
CA LEU A 171 17.12 31.42 2.37
C LEU A 171 17.76 30.03 2.52
N GLN A 172 19.02 30.09 2.98
CA GLN A 172 19.86 28.95 3.33
C GLN A 172 19.30 28.14 4.50
N GLU A 173 19.63 26.85 4.44
CA GLU A 173 19.76 25.87 5.51
C GLU A 173 18.49 25.51 6.27
N TRP A 174 18.09 24.23 6.23
CA TRP A 174 18.07 23.39 7.43
C TRP A 174 18.36 21.94 7.03
N THR A 175 19.43 21.41 7.62
CA THR A 175 19.95 20.05 7.53
C THR A 175 18.95 19.00 8.01
N ALA A 176 18.99 17.86 7.31
CA ALA A 176 18.24 16.66 7.60
C ALA A 176 18.60 16.04 8.96
N CYS A 177 17.56 15.55 9.66
CA CYS A 177 17.60 14.43 10.59
C CYS A 177 16.30 13.64 10.40
#